data_AF-A0A239DZM8-F1
#
_entry.id   AF-A0A239DZM8-F1
#
_cell.length_a   1.000
_cell.length_b   1.000
_cell.length_c   1.000
_cell.angle_alpha   90.00
_cell.angle_beta   90.00
_cell.angle_gamma   90.00
#
_symmetry.space_group_name_H-M   'P 1'
#
loop_
_entity.id
_entity.type
_entity.pdbx_description
1 polymer ?
#
loop_
_entity_poly.entity_id
_entity_poly.type
_entity_poly.pdbx_seq_one_letter_code
_entity_poly.pdbx_strand_id
1 'polypeptide(L)'
;MAPLLVLISTTGVVFLVCAATSRALHGHWTTALRGGLAAMFAVTGTTHFVVLRDDLIAMVPPALPAPGLLVTVTGVLELAGAAGLLWRPTARRSAVGLTSLMVAMFPANVYAAMSGSGLNGEAPTPLGVRTVMQVVFIAAAVTVWAGLRHDGRSAPAERGDRTSQIATLPPAHGSAYPSSPGVVMVSRLELRSLRDVPGFLRAALRLRRAFRTSAGAITLRLAASPLAGTFWTWSSWADEPALQEYTRSRLHVGVMRSYRTRMRSSAFHILDPAQVGVPTTWAEVRALTRPIRTDSEPPSDRSRAVTGPGRAPEPEE
;
A
#
# COMPACT_ATOMS: atom_id res chain seq x y z
N MET A 1 28.87 -20.93 -4.33
CA MET A 1 28.55 -19.96 -5.40
C MET A 1 27.12 -20.08 -5.95
N ALA A 2 26.49 -21.27 -5.93
CA ALA A 2 25.15 -21.48 -6.51
C ALA A 2 24.07 -20.46 -6.06
N PRO A 3 23.93 -20.09 -4.77
CA PRO A 3 22.90 -19.12 -4.36
C PRO A 3 23.09 -17.73 -4.98
N LEU A 4 24.35 -17.28 -5.13
CA LEU A 4 24.66 -16.00 -5.77
C LEU A 4 24.27 -16.00 -7.26
N LEU A 5 24.51 -17.10 -7.97
CA LEU A 5 24.10 -17.25 -9.37
C LEU A 5 22.58 -17.23 -9.52
N VAL A 6 21.85 -17.91 -8.63
CA VAL A 6 20.38 -17.90 -8.62
C VAL A 6 19.84 -16.47 -8.40
N LEU A 7 20.41 -15.75 -7.43
CA LEU A 7 20.06 -14.36 -7.15
C LEU A 7 20.25 -13.46 -8.39
N ILE A 8 21.44 -13.49 -9.00
CA ILE A 8 21.80 -12.61 -10.13
C ILE A 8 20.96 -12.96 -11.36
N SER A 9 20.92 -14.25 -11.74
CA SER A 9 20.20 -14.70 -12.94
C SER A 9 18.70 -14.42 -12.86
N THR A 10 18.06 -14.77 -11.74
CA THR A 10 16.63 -14.54 -11.55
C THR A 10 16.31 -13.05 -11.49
N THR A 11 17.14 -12.24 -10.82
CA THR A 11 16.98 -10.78 -10.82
C THR A 11 17.05 -10.23 -12.24
N GLY A 12 18.03 -10.66 -13.04
CA GLY A 12 18.18 -10.24 -14.44
C GLY A 12 16.96 -10.62 -15.29
N VAL A 13 16.49 -11.86 -15.19
CA VAL A 13 15.31 -12.34 -15.93
C VAL A 13 14.06 -11.55 -15.55
N VAL A 14 13.78 -11.39 -14.26
CA VAL A 14 12.59 -10.63 -13.81
C VAL A 14 12.68 -9.18 -14.24
N PHE A 15 13.88 -8.58 -14.19
CA PHE A 15 14.10 -7.21 -14.68
C PHE A 15 13.79 -7.08 -16.17
N LEU A 16 14.32 -7.98 -17.00
CA LEU A 16 14.07 -7.99 -18.45
C LEU A 16 12.59 -8.17 -18.78
N VAL A 17 11.90 -9.08 -18.09
CA VAL A 17 10.45 -9.29 -18.25
C VAL A 17 9.67 -8.04 -17.86
N CYS A 18 9.98 -7.41 -16.73
CA CYS A 18 9.33 -6.16 -16.30
C CYS A 18 9.58 -5.02 -17.31
N ALA A 19 10.81 -4.89 -17.80
CA ALA A 19 11.19 -3.87 -18.79
C ALA A 19 10.48 -4.08 -20.14
N ALA A 20 10.30 -5.33 -20.58
CA ALA A 20 9.59 -5.64 -21.82
C ALA A 20 8.07 -5.42 -21.74
N THR A 21 7.49 -5.57 -20.53
CA THR A 21 6.03 -5.54 -20.35
C THR A 21 5.49 -4.15 -19.96
N SER A 22 6.34 -3.18 -19.61
CA SER A 22 5.89 -1.87 -19.10
C SER A 22 6.84 -0.70 -19.44
N ARG A 23 6.27 0.46 -19.82
CA ARG A 23 7.04 1.65 -20.26
C ARG A 23 7.59 2.53 -19.12
N ALA A 24 7.27 2.24 -17.86
CA ALA A 24 7.64 3.09 -16.72
C ALA A 24 8.69 2.42 -15.83
N LEU A 25 9.98 2.71 -16.03
CA LEU A 25 11.13 2.04 -15.39
C LEU A 25 11.22 2.14 -13.85
N HIS A 26 10.46 3.05 -13.24
CA HIS A 26 10.54 3.32 -11.80
C HIS A 26 9.82 2.22 -10.99
N GLY A 27 10.58 1.41 -10.23
CA GLY A 27 10.08 0.34 -9.35
C GLY A 27 10.35 -1.10 -9.81
N HIS A 28 10.88 -1.29 -11.03
CA HIS A 28 11.19 -2.62 -11.57
C HIS A 28 12.41 -3.26 -10.92
N TRP A 29 13.42 -2.47 -10.57
CA TRP A 29 14.65 -2.97 -9.96
C TRP A 29 14.40 -3.61 -8.58
N THR A 30 13.57 -2.98 -7.72
CA THR A 30 13.16 -3.54 -6.43
C THR A 30 12.34 -4.82 -6.59
N THR A 31 11.47 -4.86 -7.61
CA THR A 31 10.64 -6.03 -7.91
C THR A 31 11.48 -7.20 -8.42
N ALA A 32 12.44 -6.92 -9.29
CA ALA A 32 13.41 -7.89 -9.78
C ALA A 32 14.27 -8.47 -8.67
N LEU A 33 14.84 -7.60 -7.81
CA LEU A 33 15.68 -8.03 -6.69
C LEU A 33 14.90 -8.87 -5.66
N ARG A 34 13.62 -8.55 -5.43
CA ARG A 34 12.71 -9.38 -4.62
C ARG A 34 12.52 -10.76 -5.21
N GLY A 35 12.31 -10.85 -6.52
CA GLY A 35 12.20 -12.12 -7.24
C GLY A 35 13.47 -12.95 -7.10
N GLY A 36 14.63 -12.33 -7.29
CA GLY A 36 15.92 -13.01 -7.13
C GLY A 36 16.20 -13.50 -5.71
N LEU A 37 15.95 -12.67 -4.69
CA LEU A 37 16.09 -13.08 -3.29
C LEU A 37 15.13 -14.21 -2.92
N ALA A 38 13.87 -14.14 -3.37
CA ALA A 38 12.89 -15.19 -3.12
C ALA A 38 13.31 -16.52 -3.76
N ALA A 39 13.79 -16.50 -5.01
CA ALA A 39 14.29 -17.71 -5.67
C ALA A 39 15.53 -18.27 -4.98
N MET A 40 16.48 -17.42 -4.60
CA MET A 40 17.68 -17.83 -3.87
C MET A 40 17.31 -18.54 -2.55
N PHE A 41 16.48 -17.91 -1.71
CA PHE A 41 16.05 -18.50 -0.43
C PHE A 41 15.13 -19.70 -0.59
N ALA A 42 14.36 -19.78 -1.68
CA ALA A 42 13.59 -20.98 -1.97
C ALA A 42 14.51 -22.18 -2.26
N VAL A 43 15.57 -21.95 -3.04
CA VAL A 43 16.58 -22.98 -3.35
C VAL A 43 17.33 -23.40 -2.08
N THR A 44 17.89 -22.46 -1.32
CA THR A 44 18.63 -22.79 -0.08
C THR A 44 17.73 -23.35 1.02
N GLY A 45 16.50 -22.84 1.15
CA GLY A 45 15.54 -23.32 2.13
C GLY A 45 15.17 -24.78 1.88
N THR A 46 15.03 -25.15 0.61
CA THR A 46 14.73 -26.54 0.22
C THR A 46 15.86 -27.49 0.63
N THR A 47 17.14 -27.08 0.54
CA THR A 47 18.29 -27.97 0.87
C THR A 47 18.32 -28.44 2.32
N HIS A 48 17.62 -27.75 3.23
CA HIS A 48 17.47 -28.15 4.63
C HIS A 48 16.65 -29.44 4.82
N PHE A 49 15.85 -29.81 3.81
CA PHE A 49 14.93 -30.95 3.88
C PHE A 49 15.28 -32.09 2.91
N VAL A 50 16.22 -31.85 2.00
CA VAL A 50 16.58 -32.81 0.94
C VAL A 50 18.07 -33.16 1.01
N VAL A 51 18.71 -33.30 -0.14
CA VAL A 51 20.06 -33.83 -0.39
C VAL A 51 21.16 -33.32 0.57
N LEU A 52 21.11 -32.08 1.06
CA LEU A 52 22.20 -31.50 1.87
C LEU A 52 21.90 -31.41 3.37
N ARG A 53 20.84 -32.06 3.85
CA ARG A 53 20.41 -31.92 5.24
C ARG A 53 21.49 -32.35 6.24
N ASP A 54 22.15 -33.48 6.01
CA ASP A 54 23.13 -34.02 6.95
C ASP A 54 24.40 -33.16 6.99
N ASP A 55 24.84 -32.64 5.84
CA ASP A 55 25.94 -31.67 5.78
C ASP A 55 25.61 -30.39 6.53
N LEU A 56 24.38 -29.86 6.39
CA LEU A 56 23.94 -28.67 7.10
C LEU A 56 23.88 -28.89 8.62
N ILE A 57 23.52 -30.10 9.08
CA ILE A 57 23.57 -30.47 10.49
C ILE A 57 25.01 -30.47 11.00
N ALA A 58 25.95 -30.99 10.22
CA ALA A 58 27.37 -31.02 10.56
C ALA A 58 28.00 -29.61 10.65
N MET A 59 27.38 -28.61 10.03
CA MET A 59 27.79 -27.20 10.11
C MET A 59 27.31 -26.49 11.38
N VAL A 60 26.42 -27.09 12.17
CA VAL A 60 25.92 -26.46 13.40
C VAL A 60 26.99 -26.59 14.50
N PRO A 61 27.40 -25.48 15.14
CA PRO A 61 28.34 -25.53 16.25
C PRO A 61 27.85 -26.45 17.38
N PRO A 62 28.72 -27.28 17.98
CA PRO A 62 28.33 -28.26 19.01
C PRO A 62 27.81 -27.62 20.31
N ALA A 63 28.06 -26.33 20.51
CA ALA A 63 27.51 -25.56 21.63
C ALA A 63 25.99 -25.34 21.53
N LEU A 64 25.37 -25.54 20.34
CA LEU A 64 23.94 -25.35 20.13
C LEU A 64 23.17 -26.66 20.32
N PRO A 65 22.05 -26.65 21.06
CA PRO A 65 21.24 -27.85 21.27
C PRO A 65 20.45 -28.21 20.00
N ALA A 66 20.19 -29.51 19.85
CA ALA A 66 19.35 -30.08 18.78
C ALA A 66 19.64 -29.53 17.35
N PRO A 67 20.84 -29.78 16.78
CA PRO A 67 21.24 -29.31 15.44
C PRO A 67 20.20 -29.57 14.34
N GLY A 68 19.61 -30.78 14.31
CA GLY A 68 18.59 -31.15 13.32
C GLY A 68 17.31 -30.32 13.40
N LEU A 69 16.90 -29.91 14.61
CA LEU A 69 15.75 -29.02 14.79
C LEU A 69 16.08 -27.61 14.33
N LEU A 70 17.28 -27.11 14.65
CA LEU A 70 17.72 -25.79 14.21
C LEU A 70 17.74 -25.69 12.68
N VAL A 71 18.31 -26.68 11.99
CA VAL A 71 18.30 -26.77 10.52
C VAL A 71 16.87 -26.83 9.97
N THR A 72 15.98 -27.56 10.63
CA THR A 72 14.57 -27.63 10.20
C THR A 72 13.89 -26.27 10.34
N VAL A 73 14.03 -25.60 11.50
CA VAL A 73 13.43 -24.30 11.78
C VAL A 73 13.97 -23.24 10.82
N THR A 74 15.29 -23.23 10.60
CA THR A 74 15.89 -22.29 9.66
C THR A 74 15.40 -22.49 8.23
N GLY A 75 15.29 -23.75 7.77
CA GLY A 75 14.73 -24.07 6.46
C GLY A 75 13.29 -23.57 6.29
N VAL A 76 12.44 -23.76 7.31
CA VAL A 76 11.05 -23.25 7.30
C VAL A 76 11.03 -21.73 7.23
N LEU A 77 11.88 -21.05 8.01
CA LEU A 77 11.97 -19.59 8.02
C LEU A 77 12.47 -19.02 6.69
N GLU A 78 13.42 -19.68 6.03
CA GLU A 78 13.88 -19.30 4.69
C GLU A 78 12.76 -19.40 3.66
N LEU A 79 12.02 -20.52 3.63
CA LEU A 79 10.90 -20.72 2.70
C LEU A 79 9.73 -19.76 2.97
N ALA A 80 9.38 -19.55 4.25
CA ALA A 80 8.35 -18.59 4.64
C ALA A 80 8.76 -17.15 4.31
N GLY A 81 10.04 -16.82 4.51
CA GLY A 81 10.63 -15.54 4.11
C GLY A 81 10.59 -15.32 2.60
N ALA A 82 10.94 -16.34 1.81
CA ALA A 82 10.88 -16.31 0.35
C ALA A 82 9.46 -16.08 -0.16
N ALA A 83 8.47 -16.85 0.33
CA ALA A 83 7.07 -16.65 -0.01
C ALA A 83 6.58 -15.25 0.41
N GLY A 84 6.97 -14.81 1.61
CA GLY A 84 6.62 -13.50 2.13
C GLY A 84 7.26 -12.34 1.36
N LEU A 85 8.44 -12.53 0.74
CA LEU A 85 9.06 -11.56 -0.17
C LEU A 85 8.26 -11.36 -1.45
N LEU A 86 7.55 -12.37 -1.94
CA LEU A 86 6.71 -12.28 -3.14
C LEU A 86 5.39 -11.55 -2.84
N TRP A 87 4.83 -11.73 -1.65
CA TRP A 87 3.61 -11.06 -1.24
C TRP A 87 3.89 -9.63 -0.70
N ARG A 88 3.52 -8.60 -1.48
CA ARG A 88 3.80 -7.17 -1.19
C ARG A 88 3.56 -6.72 0.27
N PRO A 89 2.45 -7.08 0.96
CA PRO A 89 2.17 -6.66 2.34
C PRO A 89 3.16 -7.23 3.36
N THR A 90 3.70 -8.42 3.12
CA THR A 90 4.65 -9.09 4.03
C THR A 90 6.11 -8.84 3.66
N ALA A 91 6.39 -8.45 2.43
CA ALA A 91 7.75 -8.34 1.89
C ALA A 91 8.73 -7.53 2.76
N ARG A 92 8.27 -6.44 3.38
CA ARG A 92 9.12 -5.65 4.29
C ARG A 92 9.48 -6.40 5.56
N ARG A 93 8.52 -7.12 6.15
CA ARG A 93 8.75 -7.94 7.35
C ARG A 93 9.64 -9.14 7.01
N SER A 94 9.39 -9.77 5.87
CA SER A 94 10.20 -10.87 5.36
C SER A 94 11.64 -10.47 5.08
N ALA A 95 11.88 -9.30 4.48
CA ALA A 95 13.24 -8.79 4.28
C ALA A 95 14.00 -8.62 5.60
N VAL A 96 13.38 -8.02 6.62
CA VAL A 96 13.99 -7.88 7.97
C VAL A 96 14.22 -9.24 8.62
N GLY A 97 13.23 -10.14 8.53
CA GLY A 97 13.33 -11.50 9.07
C GLY A 97 14.46 -12.29 8.44
N LEU A 98 14.57 -12.29 7.11
CA LEU A 98 15.64 -12.95 6.37
C LEU A 98 17.02 -12.32 6.65
N THR A 99 17.11 -10.99 6.78
CA THR A 99 18.34 -10.33 7.24
C THR A 99 18.75 -10.80 8.63
N SER A 100 17.80 -10.87 9.56
CA SER A 100 18.06 -11.32 10.94
C SER A 100 18.49 -12.79 10.95
N LEU A 101 17.84 -13.63 10.15
CA LEU A 101 18.15 -15.04 9.98
C LEU A 101 19.58 -15.24 9.45
N MET A 102 19.94 -14.52 8.38
CA MET A 102 21.30 -14.52 7.83
C MET A 102 22.35 -14.15 8.87
N VAL A 103 22.11 -13.10 9.66
CA VAL A 103 23.03 -12.71 10.73
C VAL A 103 23.12 -13.81 11.80
N ALA A 104 21.99 -14.39 12.20
CA ALA A 104 21.94 -15.45 13.20
C ALA A 104 22.63 -16.76 12.75
N MET A 105 22.59 -17.08 11.46
CA MET A 105 23.26 -18.25 10.88
C MET A 105 24.77 -18.04 10.65
N PHE A 106 25.25 -16.80 10.64
CA PHE A 106 26.65 -16.51 10.31
C PHE A 106 27.67 -17.24 11.20
N PRO A 107 27.46 -17.41 12.53
CA PRO A 107 28.35 -18.22 13.36
C PRO A 107 28.49 -19.67 12.89
N ALA A 108 27.42 -20.30 12.37
CA ALA A 108 27.49 -21.64 11.80
C ALA A 108 28.32 -21.65 10.50
N ASN A 109 28.22 -20.61 9.68
CA ASN A 109 29.06 -20.45 8.49
C ASN A 109 30.55 -20.23 8.82
N VAL A 110 30.86 -19.54 9.91
CA VAL A 110 32.23 -19.39 10.42
C VAL A 110 32.76 -20.73 10.91
N TYR A 111 31.98 -21.43 11.75
CA TYR A 111 32.32 -22.75 12.25
C TYR A 111 32.62 -23.71 11.11
N ALA A 112 31.72 -23.85 10.14
CA ALA A 112 31.88 -24.73 8.98
C ALA A 112 33.17 -24.46 8.18
N ALA A 113 33.58 -23.19 8.06
CA ALA A 113 34.81 -22.81 7.38
C ALA A 113 36.06 -23.16 8.18
N MET A 114 35.99 -23.13 9.52
CA MET A 114 37.10 -23.46 10.41
C MET A 114 37.23 -24.97 10.66
N SER A 115 36.11 -25.70 10.72
CA SER A 115 36.06 -27.13 11.01
C SER A 115 36.32 -28.02 9.80
N GLY A 116 36.54 -27.45 8.62
CA GLY A 116 36.75 -28.24 7.41
C GLY A 116 35.45 -28.86 6.85
N SER A 117 34.28 -28.37 7.28
CA SER A 117 32.98 -28.93 6.89
C SER A 117 32.61 -28.49 5.47
N GLY A 118 32.83 -29.41 4.52
CA GLY A 118 32.40 -29.28 3.13
C GLY A 118 30.88 -29.34 2.95
N LEU A 119 30.42 -29.08 1.72
CA LEU A 119 29.06 -29.40 1.26
C LEU A 119 29.18 -30.37 0.10
N ASN A 120 28.37 -31.43 0.08
CA ASN A 120 28.30 -32.37 -1.04
C ASN A 120 29.66 -33.01 -1.40
N GLY A 121 30.53 -33.24 -0.41
CA GLY A 121 31.87 -33.78 -0.60
C GLY A 121 32.91 -32.79 -1.17
N GLU A 122 32.54 -31.54 -1.44
CA GLU A 122 33.47 -30.50 -1.89
C GLU A 122 34.21 -29.84 -0.71
N ALA A 123 35.40 -29.29 -0.99
CA ALA A 123 36.16 -28.54 -0.01
C ALA A 123 35.34 -27.34 0.56
N PRO A 124 35.52 -26.99 1.84
CA PRO A 124 34.81 -25.88 2.45
C PRO A 124 35.07 -24.58 1.69
N THR A 125 34.00 -23.86 1.38
CA THR A 125 34.15 -22.52 0.81
C THR A 125 34.94 -21.64 1.80
N PRO A 126 36.01 -20.95 1.35
CA PRO A 126 36.83 -20.11 2.22
C PRO A 126 35.99 -19.06 2.96
N LEU A 127 36.36 -18.77 4.20
CA LEU A 127 35.62 -17.84 5.06
C LEU A 127 35.45 -16.45 4.42
N GLY A 128 36.48 -15.94 3.76
CA GLY A 128 36.42 -14.65 3.06
C GLY A 128 35.33 -14.62 1.98
N VAL A 129 35.24 -15.68 1.17
CA VAL A 129 34.23 -15.81 0.11
C VAL A 129 32.83 -15.92 0.71
N ARG A 130 32.65 -16.71 1.79
CA ARG A 130 31.37 -16.78 2.52
C ARG A 130 30.95 -15.43 3.08
N THR A 131 31.88 -14.69 3.68
CA THR A 131 31.62 -13.38 4.27
C THR A 131 31.21 -12.38 3.20
N VAL A 132 31.90 -12.33 2.07
CA VAL A 132 31.54 -11.46 0.94
C VAL A 132 30.15 -11.81 0.40
N MET A 133 29.85 -13.09 0.16
CA MET A 133 28.52 -13.51 -0.28
C MET A 133 27.43 -13.11 0.73
N GLN A 134 27.69 -13.30 2.02
CA GLN A 134 26.75 -12.93 3.07
C GLN A 134 26.48 -11.43 3.09
N VAL A 135 27.52 -10.61 2.96
CA VAL A 135 27.39 -9.15 2.85
C VAL A 135 26.56 -8.77 1.63
N VAL A 136 26.78 -9.41 0.48
CA VAL A 136 25.97 -9.20 -0.74
C VAL A 136 24.50 -9.55 -0.52
N PHE A 137 24.20 -10.68 0.12
CA PHE A 137 22.82 -11.09 0.38
C PHE A 137 22.11 -10.19 1.39
N ILE A 138 22.80 -9.80 2.47
CA ILE A 138 22.30 -8.84 3.44
C ILE A 138 22.06 -7.48 2.75
N ALA A 139 23.02 -6.99 1.96
CA ALA A 139 22.88 -5.74 1.23
C ALA A 139 21.68 -5.79 0.28
N ALA A 140 21.48 -6.90 -0.45
CA ALA A 140 20.31 -7.09 -1.31
C ALA A 140 18.99 -7.03 -0.51
N ALA A 141 18.90 -7.74 0.62
CA ALA A 141 17.70 -7.75 1.46
C ALA A 141 17.41 -6.37 2.09
N VAL A 142 18.45 -5.67 2.57
CA VAL A 142 18.35 -4.29 3.09
C VAL A 142 17.93 -3.34 1.98
N THR A 143 18.44 -3.52 0.77
CA THR A 143 18.08 -2.71 -0.39
C THR A 143 16.62 -2.91 -0.77
N VAL A 144 16.11 -4.15 -0.74
CA VAL A 144 14.67 -4.42 -0.91
C VAL A 144 13.84 -3.72 0.18
N TRP A 145 14.26 -3.81 1.44
CA TRP A 145 13.58 -3.14 2.55
C TRP A 145 13.58 -1.60 2.39
N ALA A 146 14.70 -1.02 1.98
CA ALA A 146 14.85 0.41 1.75
C ALA A 146 14.04 0.87 0.53
N GLY A 147 14.09 0.12 -0.57
CA GLY A 147 13.29 0.36 -1.77
C GLY A 147 11.79 0.36 -1.47
N LEU A 148 11.32 -0.62 -0.68
CA LEU A 148 9.92 -0.67 -0.22
C LEU A 148 9.56 0.48 0.73
N ARG A 149 10.53 1.09 1.44
CA ARG A 149 10.32 2.31 2.25
C ARG A 149 10.29 3.56 1.37
N HIS A 150 11.11 3.62 0.33
CA HIS A 150 11.20 4.75 -0.59
C HIS A 150 10.02 4.79 -1.57
N ASP A 151 9.53 3.66 -2.08
CA ASP A 151 8.29 3.60 -2.86
C ASP A 151 7.09 4.15 -2.05
N GLY A 152 7.12 4.00 -0.72
CA GLY A 152 6.16 4.62 0.20
C GLY A 152 6.44 6.08 0.59
N ARG A 153 7.63 6.63 0.29
CA ARG A 153 8.06 8.02 0.60
C ARG A 153 8.19 8.94 -0.62
N SER A 154 8.36 8.38 -1.81
CA SER A 154 8.42 9.10 -3.09
C SER A 154 7.04 9.38 -3.69
N ALA A 155 5.98 8.84 -3.09
CA ALA A 155 4.67 9.49 -3.14
C ALA A 155 4.78 10.80 -2.34
N PRO A 156 4.34 11.96 -2.88
CA PRO A 156 4.33 13.22 -2.15
C PRO A 156 3.77 13.02 -0.75
N ALA A 157 4.42 13.62 0.25
CA ALA A 157 4.22 13.35 1.67
C ALA A 157 2.75 13.47 2.12
N GLU A 158 1.95 12.42 1.94
CA GLU A 158 0.81 12.18 2.80
C GLU A 158 1.36 11.58 4.09
N ARG A 159 1.76 12.46 5.02
CA ARG A 159 1.95 12.10 6.43
C ARG A 159 0.56 11.80 7.02
N GLY A 160 0.01 10.67 6.59
CA GLY A 160 -1.28 10.12 6.99
C GLY A 160 -1.12 9.28 8.24
N ASP A 161 -1.74 9.75 9.32
CA ASP A 161 -2.49 8.96 10.28
C ASP A 161 -2.47 7.44 9.99
N ARG A 162 -1.69 6.68 10.78
CA ARG A 162 -1.38 5.24 10.60
C ARG A 162 -2.60 4.31 10.80
N THR A 163 -3.80 4.87 10.90
CA THR A 163 -4.99 4.18 11.40
C THR A 163 -5.99 3.80 10.30
N SER A 164 -5.71 4.08 9.02
CA SER A 164 -6.58 3.64 7.91
C SER A 164 -5.78 3.29 6.66
N GLN A 165 -5.63 1.99 6.34
CA GLN A 165 -5.17 1.57 5.02
C GLN A 165 -6.21 2.02 3.99
N ILE A 166 -5.85 3.02 3.18
CA ILE A 166 -6.69 3.52 2.09
C ILE A 166 -6.14 2.93 0.80
N ALA A 167 -6.97 2.15 0.12
CA ALA A 167 -6.75 1.67 -1.23
C ALA A 167 -7.31 2.69 -2.22
N THR A 168 -6.50 3.13 -3.18
CA THR A 168 -6.88 4.12 -4.20
C THR A 168 -6.90 3.48 -5.58
N LEU A 169 -7.86 3.86 -6.42
CA LEU A 169 -7.87 3.49 -7.82
C LEU A 169 -7.17 4.54 -8.70
N PRO A 170 -6.65 4.15 -9.88
CA PRO A 170 -6.19 5.10 -10.88
C PRO A 170 -7.31 6.10 -11.24
N PRO A 171 -6.96 7.37 -11.54
CA PRO A 171 -7.95 8.36 -11.93
C PRO A 171 -8.73 7.90 -13.18
N ALA A 172 -10.03 8.16 -13.18
CA ALA A 172 -10.85 8.07 -14.38
C ALA A 172 -10.90 9.43 -15.05
N HIS A 173 -10.67 9.46 -16.36
CA HIS A 173 -10.83 10.65 -17.19
C HIS A 173 -12.18 10.58 -17.89
N GLY A 174 -12.92 11.68 -17.87
CA GLY A 174 -14.21 11.85 -18.56
C GLY A 174 -14.08 12.54 -19.91
N SER A 175 -15.21 12.88 -20.53
CA SER A 175 -15.26 13.41 -21.89
C SER A 175 -14.67 14.82 -22.03
N ALA A 176 -14.61 15.59 -20.96
CA ALA A 176 -14.08 16.95 -20.95
C ALA A 176 -12.60 17.01 -20.53
N TYR A 177 -11.92 15.87 -20.35
CA TYR A 177 -10.50 15.87 -20.00
C TYR A 177 -9.59 16.05 -21.23
N PRO A 178 -8.50 16.85 -21.17
CA PRO A 178 -8.15 17.75 -20.08
C PRO A 178 -8.84 19.12 -20.24
N SER A 179 -9.51 19.59 -19.19
CA SER A 179 -10.05 20.95 -19.07
C SER A 179 -9.91 21.44 -17.63
N SER A 180 -9.94 22.76 -17.44
CA SER A 180 -10.03 23.36 -16.11
C SER A 180 -11.41 23.06 -15.49
N PRO A 181 -11.48 22.70 -14.20
CA PRO A 181 -12.76 22.41 -13.56
C PRO A 181 -13.51 23.70 -13.23
N GLY A 182 -14.79 23.75 -13.57
CA GLY A 182 -15.72 24.78 -13.07
C GLY A 182 -16.39 24.35 -11.76
N VAL A 183 -16.44 23.04 -11.45
CA VAL A 183 -16.91 22.56 -10.14
C VAL A 183 -16.21 21.28 -9.71
N VAL A 184 -16.01 21.14 -8.40
CA VAL A 184 -15.43 19.95 -7.79
C VAL A 184 -16.35 19.41 -6.71
N MET A 185 -16.72 18.14 -6.79
CA MET A 185 -17.45 17.45 -5.73
C MET A 185 -16.52 16.51 -4.97
N VAL A 186 -16.49 16.62 -3.65
CA VAL A 186 -15.86 15.67 -2.74
C VAL A 186 -16.92 14.98 -1.91
N SER A 187 -16.75 13.67 -1.68
CA SER A 187 -17.68 12.92 -0.85
C SER A 187 -16.99 11.87 0.02
N ARG A 188 -17.67 11.54 1.12
CA ARG A 188 -17.38 10.39 1.98
C ARG A 188 -18.65 9.59 2.19
N LEU A 189 -18.56 8.28 2.01
CA LEU A 189 -19.64 7.33 2.30
C LEU A 189 -19.12 6.26 3.25
N GLU A 190 -19.80 6.06 4.37
CA GLU A 190 -19.44 5.08 5.40
C GLU A 190 -20.55 4.05 5.54
N LEU A 191 -20.24 2.78 5.31
CA LEU A 191 -21.19 1.67 5.40
C LEU A 191 -21.40 1.24 6.86
N ARG A 192 -22.61 0.77 7.17
CA ARG A 192 -22.93 0.18 8.49
C ARG A 192 -22.27 -1.18 8.69
N SER A 193 -22.08 -1.94 7.61
CA SER A 193 -21.62 -3.33 7.64
C SER A 193 -20.56 -3.60 6.58
N LEU A 194 -19.53 -4.36 6.96
CA LEU A 194 -18.49 -4.83 6.04
C LEU A 194 -19.03 -5.81 4.99
N ARG A 195 -20.18 -6.45 5.24
CA ARG A 195 -20.84 -7.33 4.26
C ARG A 195 -21.33 -6.58 3.02
N ASP A 196 -21.58 -5.28 3.15
CA ASP A 196 -22.02 -4.43 2.03
C ASP A 196 -20.87 -3.91 1.18
N VAL A 197 -19.62 -4.01 1.66
CA VAL A 197 -18.42 -3.49 0.98
C VAL A 197 -18.25 -4.06 -0.43
N PRO A 198 -18.33 -5.39 -0.68
CA PRO A 198 -18.17 -5.94 -2.03
C PRO A 198 -19.29 -5.50 -2.98
N GLY A 199 -20.52 -5.32 -2.48
CA GLY A 199 -21.65 -4.82 -3.26
C GLY A 199 -21.46 -3.35 -3.63
N PHE A 200 -21.09 -2.53 -2.65
CA PHE A 200 -20.89 -1.10 -2.84
C PHE A 200 -19.70 -0.81 -3.74
N LEU A 201 -18.60 -1.54 -3.59
CA LEU A 201 -17.44 -1.41 -4.49
C LEU A 201 -17.83 -1.71 -5.95
N ARG A 202 -18.63 -2.76 -6.20
CA ARG A 202 -19.15 -3.05 -7.54
C ARG A 202 -20.02 -1.90 -8.07
N ALA A 203 -20.88 -1.33 -7.23
CA ALA A 203 -21.70 -0.17 -7.60
C ALA A 203 -20.84 1.08 -7.91
N ALA A 204 -19.86 1.37 -7.07
CA ALA A 204 -18.91 2.47 -7.27
C ALA A 204 -18.10 2.30 -8.57
N LEU A 205 -17.69 1.08 -8.91
CA LEU A 205 -17.03 0.78 -10.19
C LEU A 205 -17.96 0.96 -11.39
N ARG A 206 -19.25 0.66 -11.27
CA ARG A 206 -20.25 0.95 -12.32
C ARG A 206 -20.45 2.45 -12.52
N LEU A 207 -20.57 3.20 -11.42
CA LEU A 207 -20.63 4.67 -11.44
C LEU A 207 -19.38 5.29 -12.06
N ARG A 208 -18.19 4.77 -11.70
CA ARG A 208 -16.92 5.17 -12.30
C ARG A 208 -16.85 4.88 -13.79
N ARG A 209 -17.43 3.79 -14.28
CA ARG A 209 -17.52 3.52 -15.73
C ARG A 209 -18.44 4.52 -16.42
N ALA A 210 -19.63 4.78 -15.87
CA ALA A 210 -20.58 5.75 -16.43
C ALA A 210 -20.02 7.19 -16.43
N PHE A 211 -19.24 7.56 -15.41
CA PHE A 211 -18.56 8.85 -15.34
C PHE A 211 -17.70 9.13 -16.58
N ARG A 212 -17.02 8.11 -17.13
CA ARG A 212 -16.11 8.27 -18.27
C ARG A 212 -16.80 8.78 -19.54
N THR A 213 -18.11 8.53 -19.66
CA THR A 213 -18.91 8.91 -20.82
C THR A 213 -19.92 10.02 -20.50
N SER A 214 -19.87 10.59 -19.29
CA SER A 214 -20.79 11.64 -18.87
C SER A 214 -20.32 12.98 -19.42
N ALA A 215 -21.25 13.78 -19.95
CA ALA A 215 -20.97 15.13 -20.42
C ALA A 215 -20.36 15.98 -19.28
N GLY A 216 -19.38 16.82 -19.62
CA GLY A 216 -18.70 17.70 -18.66
C GLY A 216 -17.85 16.99 -17.59
N ALA A 217 -17.70 15.67 -17.62
CA ALA A 217 -16.84 14.95 -16.68
C ALA A 217 -15.36 15.15 -17.01
N ILE A 218 -14.54 15.56 -16.03
CA ILE A 218 -13.10 15.81 -16.22
C ILE A 218 -12.28 14.69 -15.58
N THR A 219 -12.17 14.66 -14.25
CA THR A 219 -11.48 13.58 -13.52
C THR A 219 -12.27 13.07 -12.33
N LEU A 220 -12.20 11.77 -12.07
CA LEU A 220 -12.76 11.13 -10.88
C LEU A 220 -11.68 10.26 -10.22
N ARG A 221 -11.42 10.53 -8.94
CA ARG A 221 -10.58 9.71 -8.08
C ARG A 221 -11.46 9.00 -7.06
N LEU A 222 -11.14 7.73 -6.81
CA LEU A 222 -11.84 6.88 -5.83
C LEU A 222 -10.82 6.31 -4.86
N ALA A 223 -11.11 6.47 -3.57
CA ALA A 223 -10.39 5.85 -2.48
C ALA A 223 -11.37 5.05 -1.62
N ALA A 224 -10.88 3.98 -1.00
CA ALA A 224 -11.65 3.18 -0.07
C ALA A 224 -10.74 2.69 1.05
N SER A 225 -11.28 2.61 2.26
CA SER A 225 -10.72 1.82 3.35
C SER A 225 -11.64 0.62 3.57
N PRO A 226 -11.37 -0.54 2.94
CA PRO A 226 -12.30 -1.67 2.93
C PRO A 226 -12.62 -2.20 4.33
N LEU A 227 -11.62 -2.23 5.22
CA LEU A 227 -11.78 -2.70 6.59
C LEU A 227 -12.56 -1.71 7.48
N ALA A 228 -12.62 -0.44 7.09
CA ALA A 228 -13.42 0.58 7.76
C ALA A 228 -14.77 0.82 7.06
N GLY A 229 -15.07 0.08 5.98
CA GLY A 229 -16.30 0.29 5.19
C GLY A 229 -16.48 1.70 4.65
N THR A 230 -15.39 2.47 4.51
CA THR A 230 -15.45 3.90 4.16
C THR A 230 -14.91 4.14 2.76
N PHE A 231 -15.60 4.96 1.99
CA PHE A 231 -15.27 5.32 0.61
C PHE A 231 -15.19 6.84 0.50
N TRP A 232 -14.23 7.31 -0.30
CA TRP A 232 -14.08 8.72 -0.63
C TRP A 232 -14.05 8.89 -2.14
N THR A 233 -14.73 9.92 -2.62
CA THR A 233 -14.63 10.36 -4.01
C THR A 233 -14.20 11.80 -4.08
N TRP A 234 -13.46 12.11 -5.13
CA TRP A 234 -13.17 13.46 -5.55
C TRP A 234 -13.33 13.50 -7.06
N SER A 235 -14.34 14.25 -7.53
CA SER A 235 -14.67 14.39 -8.95
C SER A 235 -14.69 15.84 -9.38
N SER A 236 -14.14 16.11 -10.56
CA SER A 236 -14.11 17.42 -11.20
C SER A 236 -14.94 17.42 -12.47
N TRP A 237 -15.61 18.54 -12.70
CA TRP A 237 -16.57 18.74 -13.77
C TRP A 237 -16.37 20.11 -14.42
N ALA A 238 -16.76 20.22 -15.69
CA ALA A 238 -16.69 21.45 -16.46
C ALA A 238 -17.56 22.55 -15.83
N ASP A 239 -18.74 22.19 -15.34
CA ASP A 239 -19.70 23.11 -14.74
C ASP A 239 -20.68 22.36 -13.79
N GLU A 240 -21.43 23.14 -13.01
CA GLU A 240 -22.44 22.63 -12.06
C GLU A 240 -23.59 21.86 -12.76
N PRO A 241 -24.15 22.31 -13.91
CA PRO A 241 -25.14 21.53 -14.66
C PRO A 241 -24.68 20.10 -15.02
N ALA A 242 -23.45 19.91 -15.48
CA ALA A 242 -22.90 18.61 -15.81
C ALA A 242 -22.84 17.67 -14.59
N LEU A 243 -22.43 18.18 -13.43
CA LEU A 243 -22.47 17.44 -12.16
C LEU A 243 -23.91 17.06 -11.79
N GLN A 244 -24.86 17.98 -11.92
CA GLN A 244 -26.27 17.74 -11.61
C GLN A 244 -26.89 16.69 -12.54
N GLU A 245 -26.57 16.71 -13.83
CA GLU A 245 -27.04 15.71 -14.79
C GLU A 245 -26.57 14.30 -14.39
N TYR A 246 -25.28 14.15 -14.06
CA TYR A 246 -24.73 12.88 -13.61
C TYR A 246 -25.39 12.38 -12.31
N THR A 247 -25.54 13.25 -11.32
CA THR A 247 -26.10 12.88 -10.01
C THR A 247 -27.59 12.55 -10.08
N ARG A 248 -28.33 13.13 -11.04
CA ARG A 248 -29.74 12.81 -11.34
C ARG A 248 -29.91 11.62 -12.28
N SER A 249 -28.84 11.08 -12.85
CA SER A 249 -28.91 9.92 -13.73
C SER A 249 -29.56 8.70 -13.05
N ARG A 250 -30.31 7.90 -13.82
CA ARG A 250 -30.99 6.68 -13.31
C ARG A 250 -30.03 5.74 -12.59
N LEU A 251 -28.80 5.60 -13.07
CA LEU A 251 -27.78 4.76 -12.46
C LEU A 251 -27.36 5.31 -11.08
N HIS A 252 -27.05 6.60 -10.99
CA HIS A 252 -26.61 7.23 -9.74
C HIS A 252 -27.72 7.21 -8.69
N VAL A 253 -28.93 7.64 -9.05
CA VAL A 253 -30.11 7.62 -8.18
C VAL A 253 -30.43 6.19 -7.72
N GLY A 254 -30.35 5.20 -8.61
CA GLY A 254 -30.57 3.80 -8.26
C GLY A 254 -29.59 3.26 -7.22
N VAL A 255 -28.30 3.60 -7.34
CA VAL A 255 -27.28 3.23 -6.35
C VAL A 255 -27.53 3.94 -5.02
N MET A 256 -27.76 5.25 -5.03
CA MET A 256 -27.99 6.02 -3.80
C MET A 256 -29.24 5.52 -3.04
N ARG A 257 -30.32 5.21 -3.76
CA ARG A 257 -31.54 4.65 -3.16
C ARG A 257 -31.29 3.27 -2.54
N SER A 258 -30.53 2.41 -3.22
CA SER A 258 -30.24 1.04 -2.76
C SER A 258 -29.38 0.99 -1.48
N TYR A 259 -28.52 1.99 -1.28
CA TYR A 259 -27.60 2.03 -0.15
C TYR A 259 -28.00 3.01 0.95
N ARG A 260 -29.06 3.80 0.78
CA ARG A 260 -29.53 4.80 1.76
C ARG A 260 -29.64 4.25 3.19
N THR A 261 -30.25 3.08 3.37
CA THR A 261 -30.43 2.46 4.70
C THR A 261 -29.19 1.71 5.19
N ARG A 262 -28.21 1.48 4.31
CA ARG A 262 -26.96 0.76 4.59
C ARG A 262 -25.80 1.70 4.94
N MET A 263 -26.00 3.00 4.83
CA MET A 263 -25.02 4.02 5.21
C MET A 263 -25.11 4.34 6.70
N ARG A 264 -23.95 4.34 7.36
CA ARG A 264 -23.76 4.83 8.73
C ARG A 264 -23.68 6.35 8.72
N SER A 265 -22.86 6.90 7.83
CA SER A 265 -22.74 8.34 7.60
C SER A 265 -22.42 8.64 6.14
N SER A 266 -22.78 9.84 5.67
CA SER A 266 -22.42 10.32 4.34
C SER A 266 -22.21 11.83 4.37
N ALA A 267 -21.18 12.31 3.70
CA ALA A 267 -20.87 13.74 3.56
C ALA A 267 -20.58 14.06 2.10
N PHE A 268 -21.08 15.19 1.61
CA PHE A 268 -20.88 15.67 0.24
C PHE A 268 -20.64 17.17 0.31
N HIS A 269 -19.58 17.64 -0.35
CA HIS A 269 -19.29 19.06 -0.50
C HIS A 269 -19.03 19.36 -1.97
N ILE A 270 -19.68 20.40 -2.46
CA ILE A 270 -19.46 20.97 -3.79
C ILE A 270 -18.60 22.21 -3.57
N LEU A 271 -17.49 22.28 -4.29
CA LEU A 271 -16.48 23.32 -4.19
C LEU A 271 -16.44 24.07 -5.52
N ASP A 272 -16.43 25.40 -5.43
CA ASP A 272 -16.13 26.29 -6.54
C ASP A 272 -14.60 26.50 -6.61
N PRO A 273 -13.90 25.99 -7.64
CA PRO A 273 -12.46 26.15 -7.81
C PRO A 273 -12.01 27.62 -7.91
N ALA A 274 -12.90 28.55 -8.25
CA ALA A 274 -12.60 29.98 -8.27
C ALA A 274 -12.51 30.60 -6.87
N GLN A 275 -13.14 29.97 -5.87
CA GLN A 275 -13.23 30.49 -4.50
C GLN A 275 -12.40 29.69 -3.49
N VAL A 276 -12.23 28.38 -3.74
CA VAL A 276 -11.58 27.46 -2.80
C VAL A 276 -10.52 26.65 -3.51
N GLY A 277 -9.37 26.47 -2.85
CA GLY A 277 -8.31 25.59 -3.35
C GLY A 277 -8.84 24.18 -3.59
N VAL A 278 -8.69 23.69 -4.82
CA VAL A 278 -9.09 22.32 -5.18
C VAL A 278 -8.19 21.33 -4.44
N PRO A 279 -8.77 20.32 -3.75
CA PRO A 279 -7.97 19.30 -3.08
C PRO A 279 -7.02 18.65 -4.07
N THR A 280 -5.77 18.42 -3.68
CA THR A 280 -4.78 17.66 -4.44
C THR A 280 -4.47 16.32 -3.77
N THR A 281 -4.78 16.20 -2.47
CA THR A 281 -4.48 15.01 -1.64
C THR A 281 -5.73 14.38 -1.04
N TRP A 282 -5.64 13.10 -0.65
CA TRP A 282 -6.70 12.45 0.10
C TRP A 282 -6.82 12.96 1.53
N ALA A 283 -5.75 13.52 2.09
CA ALA A 283 -5.79 14.16 3.41
C ALA A 283 -6.74 15.36 3.43
N GLU A 284 -6.68 16.21 2.41
CA GLU A 284 -7.58 17.36 2.24
C GLU A 284 -9.02 16.92 2.02
N VAL A 285 -9.24 15.93 1.14
CA VAL A 285 -10.58 15.35 0.92
C VAL A 285 -11.17 14.81 2.22
N ARG A 286 -10.37 14.10 3.03
CA ARG A 286 -10.79 13.60 4.35
C ARG A 286 -11.08 14.73 5.33
N ALA A 287 -10.23 15.76 5.37
CA ALA A 287 -10.43 16.90 6.26
C ALA A 287 -11.75 17.63 5.94
N LEU A 288 -12.04 17.85 4.66
CA LEU A 288 -13.28 18.46 4.19
C LEU A 288 -14.52 17.61 4.47
N THR A 289 -14.37 16.28 4.53
CA THR A 289 -15.48 15.34 4.69
C THR A 289 -15.52 14.68 6.08
N ARG A 290 -14.80 15.22 7.07
CA ARG A 290 -14.81 14.71 8.46
C ARG A 290 -16.20 14.87 9.07
N PRO A 291 -16.63 13.97 9.96
CA PRO A 291 -17.87 14.17 10.69
C PRO A 291 -17.63 15.37 11.63
N ILE A 292 -18.58 16.29 11.71
CA ILE A 292 -18.55 17.30 12.77
C ILE A 292 -18.69 16.54 14.09
N ARG A 293 -17.66 16.56 14.93
CA ARG A 293 -17.72 15.96 16.27
C ARG A 293 -18.55 16.90 17.13
N THR A 294 -19.70 16.45 17.62
CA THR A 294 -20.55 17.19 18.58
C THR A 294 -19.94 17.29 19.99
N ASP A 295 -18.66 16.93 20.17
CA ASP A 295 -17.94 16.98 21.45
C ASP A 295 -16.84 18.05 21.42
N SER A 296 -17.20 19.23 20.94
CA SER A 296 -16.54 20.48 21.29
C SER A 296 -17.59 21.33 21.96
N GLU A 297 -17.62 21.22 23.29
CA GLU A 297 -18.09 22.27 24.19
C GLU A 297 -17.72 23.62 23.57
N PRO A 298 -18.70 24.53 23.32
CA PRO A 298 -18.38 25.82 22.74
C PRO A 298 -17.39 26.51 23.68
N PRO A 299 -16.36 27.22 23.15
CA PRO A 299 -15.44 27.95 24.00
C PRO A 299 -16.24 28.89 24.89
N SER A 300 -16.27 28.58 26.18
CA SER A 300 -16.80 29.44 27.21
C SER A 300 -15.81 30.58 27.39
N ASP A 301 -15.90 31.62 26.56
CA ASP A 301 -15.62 32.95 27.08
C ASP A 301 -16.27 34.07 26.28
N ARG A 302 -16.55 35.10 27.05
CA ARG A 302 -17.43 36.23 26.91
C ARG A 302 -16.94 37.22 25.86
N SER A 303 -17.77 37.45 24.84
CA SER A 303 -17.96 38.80 24.28
C SER A 303 -19.21 38.83 23.39
N ARG A 304 -20.39 38.90 24.01
CA ARG A 304 -21.58 39.54 23.44
C ARG A 304 -22.64 39.69 24.54
N ALA A 305 -22.52 40.78 25.29
CA ALA A 305 -23.71 41.46 25.77
C ALA A 305 -24.31 42.19 24.55
N VAL A 306 -25.54 41.84 24.12
CA VAL A 306 -26.79 42.64 24.27
C VAL A 306 -26.73 43.88 23.34
N THR A 307 -27.61 44.12 22.36
CA THR A 307 -29.08 43.92 22.25
C THR A 307 -29.55 44.01 20.79
N GLY A 308 -30.72 43.44 20.50
CA GLY A 308 -31.34 43.33 19.17
C GLY A 308 -32.08 44.58 18.64
N PRO A 309 -32.90 44.42 17.57
CA PRO A 309 -33.40 45.52 16.74
C PRO A 309 -34.63 46.18 17.35
N GLY A 310 -34.55 47.49 17.58
CA GLY A 310 -35.67 48.34 17.95
C GLY A 310 -36.42 48.86 16.72
N ARG A 311 -37.59 48.28 16.48
CA ARG A 311 -38.83 48.86 15.90
C ARG A 311 -38.74 50.32 15.42
N ALA A 312 -38.97 50.56 14.13
CA ALA A 312 -39.37 51.87 13.61
C ALA A 312 -40.84 52.16 13.97
N PRO A 313 -41.20 53.40 14.37
CA PRO A 313 -42.59 53.84 14.38
C PRO A 313 -42.96 54.48 13.03
N GLU A 314 -44.14 54.11 12.54
CA GLU A 314 -44.90 54.79 11.49
C GLU A 314 -45.53 56.12 12.00
N PRO A 315 -46.11 56.96 11.13
CA PRO A 315 -46.05 58.43 11.21
C PRO A 315 -47.33 59.12 11.72
N GLU A 316 -47.16 60.34 12.25
CA GLU A 316 -48.13 61.46 12.41
C GLU A 316 -47.25 62.73 12.47
N GLU A 317 -47.40 63.86 11.77
CA GLU A 317 -48.41 64.52 10.90
C GLU A 317 -47.68 65.21 9.73
#